data_AF-A0A948QZH1-F1
#
_entry.id   AF-A0A948QZH1-F1
#
_cell.length_a   1.000
_cell.length_b   1.000
_cell.length_c   1.000
_cell.angle_alpha   90.00
_cell.angle_beta   90.00
_cell.angle_gamma   90.00
#
_symmetry.space_group_name_H-M   'P 1'
#
loop_
_entity.id
_entity.type
_entity.pdbx_description
1 polymer ?
#
loop_
_entity_poly.entity_id
_entity_poly.type
_entity_poly.pdbx_seq_one_letter_code
_entity_poly.pdbx_strand_id
1 'polypeptide(L)'
;MLSSIPLPPGYEVPLHRALTEPVLIAGAPRGFAILNGTLAAAIGLGLRLWLAGLVIWLAGHAIAVWVTRKDPEFLLVLSRHARHKGALSC
;
A
#
# COMPACT_ATOMS: atom_id res chain seq x y z
N MET A 1 -2.29 -24.60 17.29
CA MET A 1 -3.03 -25.70 17.95
C MET A 1 -4.49 -25.86 17.47
N LEU A 2 -5.06 -24.96 16.65
CA LEU A 2 -6.44 -25.08 16.11
C LEU A 2 -6.53 -25.71 14.70
N SER A 3 -5.41 -25.91 14.01
CA SER A 3 -5.37 -26.32 12.60
C SER A 3 -5.57 -27.83 12.34
N SER A 4 -5.80 -28.63 13.39
CA SER A 4 -5.91 -30.09 13.32
C SER A 4 -7.30 -30.63 13.64
N ILE A 5 -8.29 -29.76 13.86
CA ILE A 5 -9.68 -30.18 14.09
C ILE A 5 -10.25 -30.56 12.72
N PRO A 6 -10.74 -31.80 12.50
CA PRO A 6 -11.37 -32.18 11.24
C PRO A 6 -12.59 -31.30 10.99
N LEU A 7 -12.58 -30.56 9.89
CA LEU A 7 -13.74 -29.79 9.45
C LEU A 7 -14.84 -30.78 9.01
N PRO A 8 -16.12 -30.52 9.34
CA PRO A 8 -17.22 -31.31 8.81
C PRO A 8 -17.18 -31.35 7.27
N PRO A 9 -17.63 -32.43 6.62
CA PRO A 9 -17.63 -32.51 5.16
C PRO A 9 -18.39 -31.32 4.55
N GLY A 10 -17.75 -30.61 3.62
CA GLY A 10 -18.31 -29.40 2.98
C GLY A 10 -17.98 -28.06 3.64
N TYR A 11 -17.18 -28.03 4.71
CA TYR A 11 -16.69 -26.80 5.36
C TYR A 11 -15.33 -26.30 4.85
N GLU A 12 -14.84 -26.86 3.74
CA GLU A 12 -13.62 -26.43 3.06
C GLU A 12 -13.98 -25.81 1.70
N VAL A 13 -13.44 -24.61 1.44
CA VAL A 13 -13.63 -23.88 0.17
C VAL A 13 -12.25 -23.44 -0.34
N PRO A 14 -11.95 -23.62 -1.64
CA PRO A 14 -10.70 -23.13 -2.22
C PRO A 14 -10.65 -21.61 -2.21
N LEU A 15 -9.76 -21.03 -1.38
CA LEU A 15 -9.53 -19.60 -1.33
C LEU A 15 -8.36 -19.21 -2.25
N HIS A 16 -8.63 -18.31 -3.19
CA HIS A 16 -7.59 -17.78 -4.07
C HIS A 16 -6.79 -16.71 -3.33
N ARG A 17 -5.46 -16.83 -3.33
CA ARG A 17 -4.57 -15.87 -2.65
C ARG A 17 -4.75 -14.42 -3.12
N ALA A 18 -5.14 -14.23 -4.38
CA ALA A 18 -5.44 -12.91 -4.93
C ALA A 18 -6.56 -12.14 -4.19
N LEU A 19 -7.42 -12.84 -3.41
CA LEU A 19 -8.48 -12.22 -2.61
C LEU A 19 -7.97 -11.65 -1.27
N THR A 20 -6.85 -12.17 -0.76
CA THR A 20 -6.35 -11.85 0.58
C THR A 20 -4.97 -11.20 0.57
N GLU A 21 -4.20 -11.35 -0.51
CA GLU A 21 -2.90 -10.72 -0.64
C GLU A 21 -3.04 -9.24 -1.05
N PRO A 22 -2.19 -8.34 -0.49
CA PRO A 22 -2.18 -6.94 -0.85
C PRO A 22 -1.86 -6.70 -2.33
N VAL A 23 -2.60 -5.79 -2.98
CA VAL A 23 -2.37 -5.43 -4.39
C VAL A 23 -1.21 -4.44 -4.51
N LEU A 24 -0.05 -4.93 -4.95
CA LEU A 24 1.16 -4.14 -5.17
C LEU A 24 1.38 -3.84 -6.67
N ILE A 25 1.83 -2.63 -6.98
CA ILE A 25 2.27 -2.19 -8.30
C ILE A 25 3.78 -1.91 -8.23
N ALA A 26 4.58 -2.68 -8.96
CA ALA A 26 6.04 -2.60 -8.93
C ALA A 26 6.65 -2.65 -7.50
N GLY A 27 5.97 -3.34 -6.58
CA GLY A 27 6.36 -3.44 -5.17
C GLY A 27 5.81 -2.34 -4.26
N ALA A 28 5.13 -1.31 -4.77
CA ALA A 28 4.49 -0.25 -3.97
C ALA A 28 2.96 -0.46 -3.85
N PRO A 29 2.28 0.06 -2.82
CA PRO A 29 0.84 -0.09 -2.68
C PRO A 29 0.15 0.70 -3.78
N ARG A 30 -0.84 0.10 -4.45
CA ARG A 30 -1.50 0.70 -5.63
C ARG A 30 -1.90 2.16 -5.43
N GLY A 31 -2.45 2.50 -4.26
CA GLY A 31 -2.98 3.83 -3.98
C GLY A 31 -1.88 4.89 -3.98
N PHE A 32 -0.76 4.59 -3.34
CA PHE A 32 0.39 5.50 -3.30
C PHE A 32 1.08 5.60 -4.66
N ALA A 33 1.24 4.48 -5.38
CA ALA A 33 1.85 4.48 -6.70
C ALA A 33 1.09 5.39 -7.68
N ILE A 34 -0.24 5.33 -7.66
CA ILE A 34 -1.10 6.20 -8.47
C ILE A 34 -0.93 7.66 -8.03
N LEU A 35 -1.05 7.96 -6.74
CA LEU A 35 -0.95 9.32 -6.19
C LEU A 35 0.41 9.98 -6.49
N ASN A 36 1.50 9.24 -6.30
CA ASN A 36 2.85 9.73 -6.58
C ASN A 36 3.06 9.92 -8.09
N GLY A 37 2.56 9.00 -8.92
CA GLY A 37 2.61 9.10 -10.37
C GLY A 37 1.86 10.32 -10.90
N THR A 38 0.64 10.59 -10.43
CA THR A 38 -0.12 11.78 -10.81
C THR A 38 0.52 13.07 -10.31
N LEU A 39 1.00 13.10 -9.07
CA LEU A 39 1.69 14.29 -8.53
C LEU A 39 2.95 14.61 -9.35
N ALA A 40 3.77 13.60 -9.64
CA ALA A 40 4.96 13.75 -10.47
C ALA A 40 4.62 14.20 -11.89
N ALA A 41 3.57 13.65 -12.50
CA ALA A 41 3.12 14.06 -13.84
C ALA A 41 2.60 15.50 -13.86
N ALA A 42 1.81 15.90 -12.86
CA ALA A 42 1.30 17.27 -12.72
C ALA A 42 2.45 18.28 -12.60
N ILE A 43 3.47 17.98 -11.80
CA ILE A 43 4.64 18.85 -11.62
C ILE A 43 5.53 18.83 -12.87
N GLY A 44 5.84 17.64 -13.39
CA GLY A 44 6.79 17.46 -14.49
C GLY A 44 6.28 17.99 -15.82
N LEU A 45 5.05 17.65 -16.17
CA LEU A 45 4.44 18.05 -17.45
C LEU A 45 3.70 19.38 -17.33
N GLY A 46 2.93 19.57 -16.25
CA GLY A 46 2.09 20.76 -16.08
C GLY A 46 2.91 22.03 -15.83
N LEU A 47 3.91 21.95 -14.95
CA LEU A 47 4.81 23.07 -14.66
C LEU A 47 6.03 23.11 -15.60
N ARG A 48 6.21 22.11 -16.47
CA ARG A 48 7.42 21.85 -17.30
C ARG A 48 8.70 21.57 -16.50
N LEU A 49 8.62 21.39 -15.18
CA LEU A 49 9.74 20.98 -14.34
C LEU A 49 9.97 19.47 -14.43
N TRP A 50 10.22 18.95 -15.63
CA TRP A 50 10.30 17.51 -15.89
C TRP A 50 11.34 16.80 -15.01
N LEU A 51 12.49 17.44 -14.75
CA LEU A 51 13.51 16.90 -13.82
C LEU A 51 12.99 16.79 -12.40
N ALA A 52 12.33 17.82 -11.88
CA ALA A 52 11.77 17.78 -10.53
C ALA A 52 10.67 16.72 -10.42
N GLY A 53 9.78 16.63 -11.43
CA GLY A 53 8.77 15.58 -11.50
C GLY A 53 9.38 14.18 -11.49
N LEU A 54 10.45 13.95 -12.25
CA LEU A 54 11.15 12.67 -12.33
C LEU A 54 11.84 12.31 -11.00
N VAL A 55 12.48 13.28 -10.34
CA VAL A 55 13.07 13.10 -9.01
C VAL A 55 12.01 12.74 -7.98
N ILE A 56 10.88 13.45 -7.96
CA ILE A 56 9.74 13.16 -7.06
C ILE A 56 9.20 11.75 -7.33
N TRP A 57 9.04 11.39 -8.60
CA TRP A 57 8.56 10.06 -8.98
C TRP A 57 9.49 8.96 -8.46
N LEU A 58 10.78 9.03 -8.79
CA LEU A 58 11.77 8.03 -8.39
C LEU A 58 11.92 7.95 -6.88
N ALA A 59 12.10 9.08 -6.20
CA ALA A 59 12.30 9.11 -4.76
C ALA A 59 11.06 8.61 -4.02
N GLY A 60 9.87 9.12 -4.37
CA GLY A 60 8.61 8.71 -3.76
C GLY A 60 8.34 7.22 -3.99
N HIS A 61 8.55 6.72 -5.21
CA HIS A 61 8.33 5.31 -5.52
C HIS A 61 9.35 4.40 -4.82
N ALA A 62 10.64 4.77 -4.79
CA ALA A 62 11.67 4.01 -4.10
C ALA A 62 11.38 3.90 -2.59
N ILE A 63 10.97 5.01 -1.96
CA ILE A 63 10.57 5.02 -0.54
C ILE A 63 9.36 4.10 -0.34
N ALA A 64 8.36 4.15 -1.22
CA ALA A 64 7.19 3.29 -1.12
C ALA A 64 7.53 1.81 -1.21
N VAL A 65 8.39 1.42 -2.16
CA VAL A 65 8.87 0.03 -2.29
C VAL A 65 9.68 -0.40 -1.07
N TRP A 66 10.46 0.51 -0.46
CA TRP A 66 11.20 0.18 0.75
C TRP A 66 10.29 -0.01 1.97
N VAL A 67 9.26 0.82 2.11
CA VAL A 67 8.27 0.70 3.19
C VAL A 67 7.45 -0.58 3.05
N THR A 68 6.95 -0.89 1.86
CA THR A 68 6.16 -2.12 1.63
C THR A 68 6.94 -3.40 1.84
N ARG A 69 8.25 -3.38 1.53
CA ARG A 69 9.14 -4.50 1.86
C ARG A 69 9.20 -4.78 3.35
N LYS A 70 8.94 -3.78 4.21
CA LYS A 70 8.86 -3.96 5.66
C LYS A 70 7.45 -4.33 6.13
N ASP A 71 6.44 -3.62 5.62
CA ASP A 71 5.04 -3.87 5.93
C ASP A 71 4.14 -3.41 4.76
N PRO A 72 3.44 -4.34 4.07
CA PRO A 72 2.58 -3.99 2.94
C PRO A 72 1.34 -3.18 3.34
N GLU A 73 0.88 -3.29 4.59
CA GLU A 73 -0.32 -2.63 5.10
C GLU A 73 -0.04 -1.29 5.79
N PHE A 74 1.23 -0.85 5.82
CA PHE A 74 1.67 0.35 6.53
C PHE A 74 0.84 1.59 6.20
N LEU A 75 0.59 1.86 4.91
CA LEU A 75 -0.15 3.06 4.49
C LEU A 75 -1.64 2.98 4.83
N LEU A 76 -2.22 1.78 4.86
CA LEU A 76 -3.61 1.57 5.26
C LEU A 76 -3.75 1.87 6.75
N VAL A 77 -2.86 1.33 7.58
CA VAL A 77 -2.83 1.60 9.02
C VAL A 77 -2.56 3.07 9.31
N LEU A 78 -1.57 3.67 8.65
CA LEU A 78 -1.22 5.08 8.81
C LEU A 78 -2.39 6.00 8.44
N SER A 79 -3.09 5.73 7.33
CA SER A 79 -4.26 6.53 6.94
C SER A 79 -5.40 6.42 7.94
N ARG A 80 -5.62 5.22 8.51
CA ARG A 80 -6.61 5.01 9.57
C ARG A 80 -6.19 5.74 10.85
N HIS A 81 -4.92 5.65 11.24
CA HIS A 81 -4.39 6.32 12.41
C HIS A 81 -4.50 7.85 12.29
N ALA A 82 -4.14 8.42 11.14
CA ALA A 82 -4.27 9.85 10.88
C ALA A 82 -5.71 10.38 10.96
N ARG A 83 -6.70 9.51 10.74
CA ARG A 83 -8.13 9.83 10.88
C ARG A 83 -8.66 9.70 12.30
N HIS A 84 -7.99 8.94 13.16
CA HIS A 84 -8.38 8.79 14.55
C HIS A 84 -7.74 9.91 15.40
N LYS A 85 -8.55 10.63 16.18
CA LYS A 85 -8.01 11.53 17.20
C LYS A 85 -7.34 10.69 18.29
N GLY A 86 -6.13 11.05 18.71
CA GLY A 86 -5.43 10.39 19.80
C GLY A 86 -6.26 10.48 21.08
N ALA A 87 -6.87 9.38 21.49
CA ALA A 87 -7.82 9.34 22.62
C ALA A 87 -7.19 8.87 23.93
N LEU A 88 -5.87 8.70 23.98
CA LEU A 88 -5.18 8.28 25.20
C LEU A 88 -4.71 9.52 25.98
N SER A 89 -5.62 10.09 26.77
CA SER A 89 -5.26 10.91 27.93
C SER A 89 -5.14 9.97 29.12
N CYS A 90 -3.94 9.83 29.66
CA CYS A 90 -3.75 9.32 31.02
C CYS A 90 -4.08 10.41 32.03
#